data_AF-A0A538CAM3-F1
#
_entry.id   AF-A0A538CAM3-F1
#
_cell.length_a   1.000
_cell.length_b   1.000
_cell.length_c   1.000
_cell.angle_alpha   90.00
_cell.angle_beta   90.00
_cell.angle_gamma   90.00
#
_symmetry.space_group_name_H-M   'P 1'
#
loop_
_entity.id
_entity.type
_entity.pdbx_description
1 polymer ?
#
loop_
_entity_poly.entity_id
_entity_poly.type
_entity_poly.pdbx_seq_one_letter_code
_entity_poly.pdbx_strand_id
1 'polypeptide(L)'
;MRLTRRRLLAGAAASALGAAGVYELVDQLSGEAPPRPVGLPRPAEQHLLDGVSVIVDNNVEVVLPPLHHQLVTADIRAGDVRSAQRELSDALDELDRRYEQTPAGLGLTLAWGLPYFERRVPEAWRAHAPHDRRARKPALLPAVRFPSDPHETLIEENEVAILLRSDSLDHLAHAAGVLFGDLSLFDVTSIRRGFVGGGFGGRRSLPKNVAMAAGVPGAELIPPSAQLFLGFTSTQKDGLGPRLIANHETLGLVDLGPRHYFRQGTSMHVSHIFEDLEAWYLNFDFRERVATAFRPTQPEVSEGTLTVPQGPKGIDTVRGIEREFKAQGRIGHSSAIQTSTRLQRDHVAADGT
;
A
#
# COMPACT_ATOMS: atom_id res chain seq x y z
N MET A 1 -5.68 1.68 28.20
CA MET A 1 -6.53 2.90 28.10
C MET A 1 -7.60 2.63 27.06
N ARG A 2 -8.88 2.86 27.35
CA ARG A 2 -9.94 2.85 26.33
C ARG A 2 -10.04 4.24 25.71
N LEU A 3 -10.00 4.35 24.38
CA LEU A 3 -10.26 5.61 23.71
C LEU A 3 -11.77 5.90 23.77
N THR A 4 -12.14 7.09 24.26
CA THR A 4 -13.53 7.52 24.19
C THR A 4 -13.82 8.03 22.77
N ARG A 5 -15.04 7.80 22.26
CA ARG A 5 -15.50 8.37 20.97
C ARG A 5 -15.21 9.87 20.88
N ARG A 6 -15.25 10.58 22.02
CA ARG A 6 -14.95 12.00 22.14
C ARG A 6 -13.47 12.36 21.92
N ARG A 7 -12.51 11.51 22.29
CA ARG A 7 -11.08 11.73 21.97
C ARG A 7 -10.75 11.42 20.51
N LEU A 8 -11.41 10.41 19.94
CA LEU A 8 -11.32 10.10 18.51
C LEU A 8 -11.88 11.25 17.64
N LEU A 9 -12.99 11.85 18.08
CA LEU A 9 -13.67 12.95 17.38
C LEU A 9 -13.10 14.34 17.70
N ALA A 10 -12.57 14.58 18.90
CA ALA A 10 -11.93 15.86 19.25
C ALA A 10 -10.63 16.07 18.45
N GLY A 11 -9.93 15.00 18.08
CA GLY A 11 -8.84 15.06 17.10
C GLY A 11 -9.34 15.34 15.68
N ALA A 12 -10.51 14.84 15.30
CA ALA A 12 -11.07 15.08 13.96
C ALA A 12 -11.51 16.55 13.71
N ALA A 13 -11.77 17.33 14.77
CA ALA A 13 -12.12 18.74 14.65
C ALA A 13 -10.91 19.67 14.48
N ALA A 14 -9.71 19.24 14.88
CA ALA A 14 -8.46 19.99 14.71
C ALA A 14 -7.80 19.56 13.38
N SER A 15 -8.33 20.05 12.26
CA SER A 15 -7.93 19.77 10.88
C SER A 15 -8.01 18.28 10.49
N ALA A 16 -8.95 17.91 9.60
CA ALA A 16 -9.05 16.55 9.07
C ALA A 16 -7.73 16.05 8.41
N LEU A 17 -6.85 16.98 8.02
CA LEU A 17 -5.53 16.76 7.46
C LEU A 17 -4.39 16.64 8.50
N GLY A 18 -4.61 17.07 9.75
CA GLY A 18 -3.62 17.06 10.83
C GLY A 18 -3.58 15.74 11.61
N ALA A 19 -2.43 15.44 12.24
CA ALA A 19 -2.08 14.15 12.85
C ALA A 19 -2.87 13.70 14.09
N ALA A 20 -4.04 14.28 14.39
CA ALA A 20 -4.78 13.97 15.61
C ALA A 20 -5.57 12.65 15.52
N GLY A 21 -5.77 11.97 16.66
CA GLY A 21 -6.59 10.75 16.76
C GLY A 21 -5.80 9.43 16.64
N VAL A 22 -6.09 8.62 15.61
CA VAL A 22 -5.49 7.27 15.43
C VAL A 22 -3.97 7.32 15.37
N TYR A 23 -3.38 8.38 14.82
CA TYR A 23 -1.94 8.53 14.71
C TYR A 23 -1.25 8.89 16.02
N GLU A 24 -1.80 9.81 16.82
CA GLU A 24 -1.31 10.03 18.20
C GLU A 24 -1.31 8.73 19.03
N LEU A 25 -2.33 7.89 18.84
CA LEU A 25 -2.39 6.58 19.47
C LEU A 25 -1.30 5.66 18.93
N VAL A 26 -1.05 5.68 17.61
CA VAL A 26 0.03 4.88 17.01
C VAL A 26 1.36 5.26 17.64
N ASP A 27 1.72 6.55 17.71
CA ASP A 27 2.99 7.01 18.31
C ASP A 27 3.15 6.56 19.77
N GLN A 28 2.07 6.66 20.55
CA GLN A 28 2.07 6.19 21.93
C GLN A 28 2.30 4.68 22.06
N LEU A 29 1.95 3.90 21.04
CA LEU A 29 1.97 2.43 21.06
C LEU A 29 3.13 1.82 20.28
N SER A 30 3.69 2.51 19.28
CA SER A 30 4.73 2.01 18.38
C SER A 30 6.10 1.98 19.05
N GLY A 31 6.33 2.80 20.08
CA GLY A 31 7.66 2.99 20.66
C GLY A 31 8.61 3.64 19.67
N GLU A 32 9.91 3.39 19.81
CA GLU A 32 10.92 3.93 18.88
C GLU A 32 10.86 3.25 17.50
N ALA A 33 10.96 4.07 16.46
CA ALA A 33 11.04 3.60 15.07
C ALA A 33 12.25 2.66 14.86
N PRO A 34 12.17 1.70 13.92
CA PRO A 34 13.32 0.86 13.59
C PRO A 34 14.51 1.70 13.12
N PRO A 35 15.76 1.28 13.39
CA PRO A 35 16.94 1.95 12.84
C PRO A 35 16.89 2.00 11.30
N ARG A 36 17.08 3.19 10.74
CA ARG A 36 17.06 3.45 9.29
C ARG A 36 18.44 3.93 8.79
N PRO A 37 18.92 3.46 7.63
CA PRO A 37 20.04 4.09 6.94
C PRO A 37 19.71 5.54 6.53
N VAL A 38 20.74 6.40 6.46
CA VAL A 38 20.63 7.85 6.13
C VAL A 38 21.58 8.23 4.99
N GLY A 39 21.34 9.36 4.33
CA GLY A 39 22.24 9.90 3.30
C GLY A 39 22.20 9.11 1.99
N LEU A 40 21.04 8.52 1.67
CA LEU A 40 20.85 7.71 0.47
C LEU A 40 20.46 8.58 -0.73
N PRO A 41 20.92 8.25 -1.95
CA PRO A 41 20.52 8.99 -3.14
C PRO A 41 19.01 8.84 -3.38
N ARG A 42 18.36 9.89 -3.88
CA ARG A 42 16.94 9.82 -4.25
C ARG A 42 16.76 8.94 -5.51
N PRO A 43 15.87 7.94 -5.48
CA PRO A 43 15.54 7.20 -6.68
C PRO A 43 14.68 8.05 -7.62
N ALA A 44 14.71 7.73 -8.91
CA ALA A 44 13.85 8.43 -9.86
C ALA A 44 12.36 8.03 -9.69
N GLU A 45 12.11 6.84 -9.14
CA GLU A 45 10.78 6.29 -8.90
C GLU A 45 10.18 6.78 -7.57
N GLN A 46 9.08 7.55 -7.63
CA GLN A 46 8.35 8.03 -6.45
C GLN A 46 7.70 6.93 -5.60
N HIS A 47 7.40 5.77 -6.19
CA HIS A 47 6.73 4.67 -5.46
C HIS A 47 7.71 3.88 -4.58
N LEU A 48 9.01 3.99 -4.85
CA LEU A 48 10.06 3.35 -4.07
C LEU A 48 10.36 4.14 -2.80
N LEU A 49 11.01 3.47 -1.86
CA LEU A 49 11.49 4.10 -0.64
C LEU A 49 12.81 3.44 -0.27
N ASP A 50 13.84 4.25 -0.06
CA ASP A 50 15.18 3.76 0.27
C ASP A 50 15.39 3.67 1.78
N GLY A 51 16.38 2.89 2.22
CA GLY A 51 16.67 2.75 3.65
C GLY A 51 15.58 2.00 4.42
N VAL A 52 14.81 1.14 3.75
CA VAL A 52 13.88 0.24 4.44
C VAL A 52 14.67 -0.89 5.09
N SER A 53 14.43 -1.11 6.38
CA SER A 53 15.14 -2.13 7.16
C SER A 53 14.59 -3.52 6.84
N VAL A 54 15.45 -4.54 6.93
CA VAL A 54 15.08 -5.95 6.75
C VAL A 54 15.43 -6.72 8.02
N ILE A 55 14.53 -7.58 8.46
CA ILE A 55 14.78 -8.55 9.52
C ILE A 55 14.62 -9.97 8.99
N VAL A 56 15.07 -10.95 9.76
CA VAL A 56 14.78 -12.37 9.50
C VAL A 56 13.79 -12.86 10.54
N ASP A 57 12.67 -13.40 10.09
CA ASP A 57 11.69 -14.08 10.94
C ASP A 57 11.30 -15.41 10.30
N ASN A 58 11.34 -16.49 11.07
CA ASN A 58 11.13 -17.86 10.59
C ASN A 58 11.93 -18.21 9.30
N ASN A 59 13.20 -17.81 9.25
CA ASN A 59 14.10 -17.95 8.08
C ASN A 59 13.63 -17.22 6.80
N VAL A 60 12.77 -16.21 6.93
CA VAL A 60 12.30 -15.37 5.83
C VAL A 60 12.78 -13.94 6.04
N GLU A 61 13.34 -13.33 5.00
CA GLU A 61 13.62 -11.89 5.00
C GLU A 61 12.31 -11.09 4.93
N VAL A 62 12.05 -10.25 5.93
CA VAL A 62 10.84 -9.43 6.06
C VAL A 62 11.24 -7.96 6.06
N VAL A 63 10.64 -7.20 5.14
CA VAL A 63 10.84 -5.76 5.01
C VAL A 63 10.00 -5.02 6.04
N LEU A 64 10.60 -4.05 6.75
CA LEU A 64 9.93 -3.23 7.77
C LEU A 64 9.46 -1.90 7.16
N PRO A 65 8.16 -1.73 6.82
CA PRO A 65 7.69 -0.51 6.18
C PRO A 65 7.77 0.70 7.13
N PRO A 66 7.51 1.92 6.64
CA PRO A 66 7.32 3.09 7.50
C PRO A 66 6.17 2.90 8.49
N LEU A 67 6.25 3.51 9.67
CA LEU A 67 5.20 3.37 10.68
C LEU A 67 3.85 3.94 10.24
N HIS A 68 3.86 5.09 9.55
CA HIS A 68 2.67 5.85 9.20
C HIS A 68 2.48 5.93 7.69
N HIS A 69 1.23 5.76 7.26
CA HIS A 69 0.81 5.79 5.86
C HIS A 69 -0.47 6.60 5.72
N GLN A 70 -0.46 7.75 5.06
CA GLN A 70 -1.65 8.54 4.78
C GLN A 70 -1.93 8.55 3.28
N LEU A 71 -3.07 8.00 2.87
CA LEU A 71 -3.56 8.08 1.51
C LEU A 71 -4.66 9.15 1.45
N VAL A 72 -4.46 10.16 0.62
CA VAL A 72 -5.45 11.22 0.36
C VAL A 72 -5.91 11.10 -1.08
N THR A 73 -7.21 11.04 -1.30
CA THR A 73 -7.80 11.17 -2.63
C THR A 73 -8.46 12.54 -2.76
N ALA A 74 -8.45 13.08 -3.96
CA ALA A 74 -9.05 14.38 -4.24
C ALA A 74 -9.49 14.53 -5.70
N ASP A 75 -10.33 15.53 -5.91
CA ASP A 75 -10.57 16.13 -7.23
C ASP A 75 -9.75 17.41 -7.38
N ILE A 76 -9.54 17.83 -8.63
CA ILE A 76 -8.77 19.05 -8.92
C ILE A 76 -9.72 20.25 -8.95
N ARG A 77 -9.49 21.21 -8.06
CA ARG A 77 -10.23 22.47 -8.05
C ARG A 77 -9.74 23.43 -9.15
N ALA A 78 -8.47 23.33 -9.53
CA ALA A 78 -7.83 24.32 -10.37
C ALA A 78 -8.44 24.42 -11.79
N GLY A 79 -8.74 25.67 -12.21
CA GLY A 79 -9.25 25.98 -13.55
C GLY A 79 -8.14 26.00 -14.62
N ASP A 80 -6.97 26.60 -14.31
CA ASP A 80 -5.80 26.54 -15.18
C ASP A 80 -4.82 25.45 -14.72
N VAL A 81 -4.79 24.36 -15.48
CA VAL A 81 -3.95 23.19 -15.21
C VAL A 81 -2.46 23.52 -15.29
N ARG A 82 -2.04 24.53 -16.08
CA ARG A 82 -0.62 24.90 -16.21
C ARG A 82 -0.10 25.67 -15.01
N SER A 83 -0.89 26.58 -14.44
CA SER A 83 -0.53 27.23 -13.17
C SER A 83 -0.48 26.21 -12.04
N ALA A 84 -1.52 25.38 -11.94
CA ALA A 84 -1.59 24.31 -10.95
C ALA A 84 -0.40 23.36 -11.02
N GLN A 85 0.06 23.02 -12.23
CA GLN A 85 1.25 22.20 -12.42
C GLN A 85 2.50 22.85 -11.81
N ARG A 86 2.71 24.16 -12.02
CA ARG A 86 3.88 24.86 -11.47
C ARG A 86 3.83 24.90 -9.95
N GLU A 87 2.70 25.31 -9.39
CA GLU A 87 2.48 25.38 -7.94
C GLU A 87 2.68 24.02 -7.26
N LEU A 88 2.13 22.95 -7.86
CA LEU A 88 2.35 21.60 -7.36
C LEU A 88 3.82 21.17 -7.49
N SER A 89 4.48 21.50 -8.59
CA SER A 89 5.90 21.15 -8.79
C SER A 89 6.79 21.84 -7.76
N ASP A 90 6.57 23.13 -7.50
CA ASP A 90 7.33 23.90 -6.51
C ASP A 90 7.15 23.33 -5.10
N ALA A 91 5.92 22.94 -4.74
CA ALA A 91 5.63 22.30 -3.45
C ALA A 91 6.26 20.92 -3.32
N LEU A 92 6.25 20.11 -4.39
CA LEU A 92 6.93 18.83 -4.41
C LEU A 92 8.43 19.01 -4.26
N ASP A 93 9.05 19.94 -5.00
CA ASP A 93 10.47 20.28 -4.91
C ASP A 93 10.87 20.77 -3.51
N GLU A 94 9.99 21.52 -2.82
CA GLU A 94 10.20 21.92 -1.43
C GLU A 94 10.29 20.71 -0.50
N LEU A 95 9.29 19.82 -0.54
CA LEU A 95 9.24 18.62 0.29
C LEU A 95 10.43 17.71 -0.01
N ASP A 96 10.78 17.60 -1.28
CA ASP A 96 11.93 16.87 -1.77
C ASP A 96 13.26 17.45 -1.27
N ARG A 97 13.45 18.77 -1.24
CA ARG A 97 14.70 19.32 -0.64
C ARG A 97 14.76 19.11 0.87
N ARG A 98 13.60 19.07 1.53
CA ARG A 98 13.50 19.01 2.99
C ARG A 98 13.68 17.60 3.53
N TYR A 99 13.19 16.59 2.82
CA TYR A 99 13.13 15.21 3.30
C TYR A 99 13.78 14.23 2.32
N GLU A 100 14.60 13.32 2.86
CA GLU A 100 15.07 12.16 2.12
C GLU A 100 13.89 11.22 1.82
N GLN A 101 13.92 10.53 0.68
CA GLN A 101 12.89 9.54 0.31
C GLN A 101 13.13 8.19 1.01
N THR A 102 13.10 8.23 2.35
CA THR A 102 13.34 7.10 3.26
C THR A 102 12.24 7.01 4.31
N PRO A 103 12.11 5.89 5.07
CA PRO A 103 11.17 5.82 6.17
C PRO A 103 11.36 6.92 7.21
N ALA A 104 12.60 7.28 7.55
CA ALA A 104 12.88 8.35 8.51
C ALA A 104 12.58 9.76 7.94
N GLY A 105 12.66 9.93 6.62
CA GLY A 105 12.30 11.16 5.91
C GLY A 105 10.82 11.18 5.51
N LEU A 106 10.54 11.28 4.22
CA LEU A 106 9.19 11.30 3.65
C LEU A 106 9.15 10.55 2.32
N GLY A 107 8.34 9.50 2.26
CA GLY A 107 7.91 8.89 1.00
C GLY A 107 6.65 9.57 0.48
N LEU A 108 6.74 10.20 -0.69
CA LEU A 108 5.60 10.81 -1.38
C LEU A 108 5.40 10.10 -2.72
N THR A 109 4.19 9.61 -2.96
CA THR A 109 3.80 9.06 -4.26
C THR A 109 2.54 9.74 -4.76
N LEU A 110 2.62 10.38 -5.92
CA LEU A 110 1.50 11.03 -6.60
C LEU A 110 0.98 10.12 -7.71
N ALA A 111 -0.31 9.84 -7.71
CA ALA A 111 -0.98 9.05 -8.74
C ALA A 111 -2.17 9.82 -9.31
N TRP A 112 -2.34 9.73 -10.63
CA TRP A 112 -3.44 10.38 -11.34
C TRP A 112 -4.48 9.32 -11.75
N GLY A 113 -5.74 9.59 -11.41
CA GLY A 113 -6.86 8.76 -11.84
C GLY A 113 -7.16 8.94 -13.32
N LEU A 114 -7.80 7.94 -13.95
CA LEU A 114 -8.32 8.08 -15.31
C LEU A 114 -9.20 9.35 -15.50
N PRO A 115 -10.03 9.75 -14.52
CA PRO A 115 -10.82 10.97 -14.64
C PRO A 115 -9.99 12.25 -14.86
N TYR A 116 -8.78 12.36 -14.28
CA TYR A 116 -7.88 13.48 -14.57
C TYR A 116 -7.51 13.55 -16.04
N PHE A 117 -7.08 12.41 -16.60
CA PHE A 117 -6.62 12.35 -17.98
C PHE A 117 -7.76 12.63 -18.97
N GLU A 118 -8.95 12.13 -18.69
CA GLU A 118 -10.11 12.29 -19.58
C GLU A 118 -10.75 13.68 -19.47
N ARG A 119 -10.80 14.27 -18.28
CA ARG A 119 -11.45 15.59 -18.06
C ARG A 119 -10.51 16.77 -18.29
N ARG A 120 -9.26 16.67 -17.85
CA ARG A 120 -8.33 17.82 -17.78
C ARG A 120 -7.36 17.86 -18.94
N VAL A 121 -6.88 16.70 -19.40
CA VAL A 121 -5.84 16.62 -20.44
C VAL A 121 -6.13 15.58 -21.55
N PRO A 122 -7.35 15.53 -22.13
CA PRO A 122 -7.77 14.44 -23.02
C PRO A 122 -6.95 14.34 -24.31
N GLU A 123 -6.43 15.47 -24.83
CA GLU A 123 -5.59 15.46 -26.02
C GLU A 123 -4.22 14.83 -25.74
N ALA A 124 -3.60 15.20 -24.61
CA ALA A 124 -2.34 14.62 -24.18
C ALA A 124 -2.51 13.13 -23.84
N TRP A 125 -3.62 12.75 -23.21
CA TRP A 125 -3.95 11.36 -22.94
C TRP A 125 -4.04 10.53 -24.22
N ARG A 126 -4.78 10.99 -25.24
CA ARG A 126 -4.87 10.29 -26.54
C ARG A 126 -3.51 10.10 -27.22
N ALA A 127 -2.59 11.06 -27.08
CA ALA A 127 -1.28 11.02 -27.72
C ALA A 127 -0.22 10.24 -26.93
N HIS A 128 -0.36 10.15 -25.61
CA HIS A 128 0.73 9.73 -24.71
C HIS A 128 0.34 8.70 -23.66
N ALA A 129 -0.90 8.19 -23.66
CA ALA A 129 -1.31 7.13 -22.76
C ALA A 129 -0.38 5.91 -22.90
N PRO A 130 0.08 5.32 -21.77
CA PRO A 130 0.84 4.10 -21.82
C PRO A 130 -0.05 2.98 -22.36
N HIS A 131 0.48 2.15 -23.26
CA HIS A 131 -0.28 1.13 -23.98
C HIS A 131 0.29 -0.26 -23.69
N ASP A 132 -0.54 -1.18 -23.19
CA ASP A 132 -0.15 -2.57 -22.99
C ASP A 132 -0.06 -3.26 -24.36
N ARG A 133 1.16 -3.68 -24.74
CA ARG A 133 1.46 -4.29 -26.05
C ARG A 133 0.74 -5.61 -26.26
N ARG A 134 0.47 -6.36 -25.18
CA ARG A 134 -0.21 -7.67 -25.25
C ARG A 134 -1.71 -7.51 -25.33
N ALA A 135 -2.27 -6.66 -24.46
CA ALA A 135 -3.70 -6.44 -24.38
C ALA A 135 -4.23 -5.50 -25.47
N ARG A 136 -3.34 -4.79 -26.18
CA ARG A 136 -3.66 -3.83 -27.25
C ARG A 136 -4.66 -2.76 -26.80
N LYS A 137 -4.48 -2.27 -25.58
CA LYS A 137 -5.31 -1.25 -24.93
C LYS A 137 -4.47 -0.41 -23.96
N PRO A 138 -4.97 0.74 -23.46
CA PRO A 138 -4.28 1.49 -22.42
C PRO A 138 -3.87 0.60 -21.23
N ALA A 139 -2.66 0.83 -20.72
CA ALA A 139 -2.12 0.09 -19.57
C ALA A 139 -2.83 0.47 -18.26
N LEU A 140 -3.28 1.72 -18.15
CA LEU A 140 -4.17 2.15 -17.07
C LEU A 140 -5.58 1.64 -17.35
N LEU A 141 -6.13 0.88 -16.40
CA LEU A 141 -7.50 0.37 -16.46
C LEU A 141 -8.43 1.26 -15.62
N PRO A 142 -9.71 1.37 -15.99
CA PRO A 142 -10.70 2.00 -15.13
C PRO A 142 -10.76 1.29 -13.78
N ALA A 143 -10.83 2.07 -12.70
CA ALA A 143 -11.20 1.53 -11.39
C ALA A 143 -12.62 0.98 -11.48
N VAL A 144 -12.86 -0.13 -10.77
CA VAL A 144 -14.17 -0.78 -10.72
C VAL A 144 -14.68 -0.81 -9.30
N ARG A 145 -15.98 -0.67 -9.17
CA ARG A 145 -16.71 -0.86 -7.93
C ARG A 145 -17.21 -2.29 -7.84
N PHE A 146 -16.99 -2.94 -6.70
CA PHE A 146 -17.55 -4.24 -6.42
C PHE A 146 -18.94 -4.11 -5.78
N PRO A 147 -19.84 -5.10 -5.96
CA PRO A 147 -21.17 -5.08 -5.34
C PRO A 147 -21.16 -4.96 -3.81
N SER A 148 -20.07 -5.39 -3.17
CA SER A 148 -19.86 -5.31 -1.72
C SER A 148 -19.35 -3.96 -1.23
N ASP A 149 -18.96 -3.03 -2.13
CA ASP A 149 -18.33 -1.78 -1.73
C ASP A 149 -19.33 -0.84 -1.05
N PRO A 150 -19.02 -0.29 0.14
CA PRO A 150 -19.89 0.68 0.81
C PRO A 150 -20.18 1.90 -0.07
N HIS A 151 -21.40 2.44 0.00
CA HIS A 151 -21.89 3.54 -0.87
C HIS A 151 -20.96 4.77 -0.85
N GLU A 152 -20.43 5.06 0.34
CA GLU A 152 -19.50 6.14 0.64
C GLU A 152 -18.05 5.91 0.17
N THR A 153 -17.70 4.70 -0.28
CA THR A 153 -16.37 4.44 -0.85
C THR A 153 -16.38 4.82 -2.33
N LEU A 154 -15.96 6.05 -2.61
CA LEU A 154 -15.82 6.60 -3.96
C LEU A 154 -14.34 6.67 -4.31
N ILE A 155 -13.81 5.61 -4.93
CA ILE A 155 -12.40 5.53 -5.34
C ILE A 155 -12.26 5.87 -6.82
N GLU A 156 -13.23 5.44 -7.63
CA GLU A 156 -13.28 5.48 -9.08
C GLU A 156 -13.41 6.88 -9.67
N GLU A 157 -13.94 7.85 -8.92
CA GLU A 157 -14.23 9.20 -9.42
C GLU A 157 -13.07 10.18 -9.25
N ASN A 158 -12.09 9.84 -8.39
CA ASN A 158 -11.02 10.73 -7.98
C ASN A 158 -10.05 11.04 -9.12
N GLU A 159 -9.70 12.31 -9.27
CA GLU A 159 -8.67 12.75 -10.23
C GLU A 159 -7.25 12.49 -9.73
N VAL A 160 -7.02 12.46 -8.42
CA VAL A 160 -5.70 12.27 -7.82
C VAL A 160 -5.74 11.41 -6.56
N ALA A 161 -4.68 10.65 -6.34
CA ALA A 161 -4.36 9.98 -5.09
C ALA A 161 -2.91 10.29 -4.68
N ILE A 162 -2.72 10.72 -3.43
CA ILE A 162 -1.40 11.03 -2.86
C ILE A 162 -1.16 10.12 -1.67
N LEU A 163 -0.11 9.32 -1.73
CA LEU A 163 0.34 8.46 -0.63
C LEU A 163 1.56 9.08 0.05
N LEU A 164 1.41 9.42 1.33
CA LEU A 164 2.46 9.92 2.21
C LEU A 164 2.86 8.82 3.20
N ARG A 165 4.16 8.60 3.39
CA ARG A 165 4.72 7.54 4.24
C ARG A 165 5.92 8.05 5.03
N SER A 166 5.96 7.78 6.33
CA SER A 166 7.11 8.13 7.18
C SER A 166 7.03 7.39 8.52
N ASP A 167 8.14 7.32 9.22
CA ASP A 167 8.23 7.00 10.65
C ASP A 167 7.95 8.22 11.54
N SER A 168 7.77 9.41 10.96
CA SER A 168 7.45 10.66 11.68
C SER A 168 6.08 11.21 11.28
N LEU A 169 5.18 11.35 12.25
CA LEU A 169 3.91 12.03 12.06
C LEU A 169 4.06 13.51 11.70
N ASP A 170 5.07 14.18 12.23
CA ASP A 170 5.33 15.59 11.95
C ASP A 170 5.68 15.79 10.46
N HIS A 171 6.42 14.85 9.87
CA HIS A 171 6.73 14.88 8.44
C HIS A 171 5.46 14.70 7.59
N LEU A 172 4.56 13.78 7.97
CA LEU A 172 3.26 13.61 7.31
C LEU A 172 2.39 14.85 7.44
N ALA A 173 2.30 15.43 8.64
CA ALA A 173 1.48 16.61 8.91
C ALA A 173 1.99 17.83 8.13
N HIS A 174 3.32 18.04 8.09
CA HIS A 174 3.93 19.10 7.29
C HIS A 174 3.63 18.91 5.80
N ALA A 175 3.85 17.71 5.26
CA ALA A 175 3.57 17.42 3.85
C ALA A 175 2.09 17.60 3.51
N ALA A 176 1.18 17.16 4.38
CA ALA A 176 -0.26 17.38 4.20
C ALA A 176 -0.64 18.86 4.26
N GLY A 177 -0.01 19.63 5.15
CA GLY A 177 -0.18 21.08 5.25
C GLY A 177 0.22 21.80 3.95
N VAL A 178 1.42 21.50 3.44
CA VAL A 178 1.92 22.05 2.16
C VAL A 178 0.96 21.68 1.01
N LEU A 179 0.60 20.40 0.86
CA LEU A 179 -0.12 19.92 -0.32
C LEU A 179 -1.62 20.22 -0.31
N PHE A 180 -2.26 20.28 0.85
CA PHE A 180 -3.72 20.39 0.96
C PHE A 180 -4.21 21.57 1.78
N GLY A 181 -3.33 22.21 2.55
CA GLY A 181 -3.62 23.44 3.28
C GLY A 181 -3.20 24.68 2.50
N ASP A 182 -1.92 24.74 2.13
CA ASP A 182 -1.32 25.91 1.48
C ASP A 182 -1.67 25.98 -0.01
N LEU A 183 -1.66 24.83 -0.68
CA LEU A 183 -2.11 24.71 -2.06
C LEU A 183 -3.64 24.68 -2.16
N SER A 184 -4.20 25.63 -2.90
CA SER A 184 -5.64 25.65 -3.23
C SER A 184 -5.97 24.85 -4.50
N LEU A 185 -5.32 23.70 -4.70
CA LEU A 185 -5.41 22.91 -5.93
C LEU A 185 -6.40 21.74 -5.85
N PHE A 186 -6.68 21.25 -4.64
CA PHE A 186 -7.39 20.00 -4.42
C PHE A 186 -8.67 20.17 -3.62
N ASP A 187 -9.72 19.48 -4.06
CA ASP A 187 -10.93 19.21 -3.28
C ASP A 187 -10.80 17.80 -2.70
N VAL A 188 -10.35 17.71 -1.44
CA VAL A 188 -10.12 16.42 -0.77
C VAL A 188 -11.42 15.65 -0.62
N THR A 189 -11.46 14.43 -1.17
CA THR A 189 -12.61 13.55 -1.16
C THR A 189 -12.51 12.51 -0.04
N SER A 190 -11.31 11.98 0.22
CA SER A 190 -11.10 11.03 1.30
C SER A 190 -9.69 11.09 1.87
N ILE A 191 -9.59 10.78 3.17
CA ILE A 191 -8.32 10.60 3.88
C ILE A 191 -8.37 9.24 4.56
N ARG A 192 -7.43 8.36 4.23
CA ARG A 192 -7.26 7.04 4.83
C ARG A 192 -5.91 6.99 5.54
N ARG A 193 -5.97 6.64 6.82
CA ARG A 193 -4.81 6.57 7.70
C ARG A 193 -4.52 5.11 8.03
N GLY A 194 -3.38 4.65 7.57
CA GLY A 194 -2.84 3.32 7.85
C GLY A 194 -1.57 3.41 8.69
N PHE A 195 -1.27 2.31 9.34
CA PHE A 195 -0.04 2.12 10.08
C PHE A 195 0.36 0.65 9.98
N VAL A 196 1.65 0.41 10.11
CA VAL A 196 2.21 -0.94 10.18
C VAL A 196 3.41 -0.86 11.08
N GLY A 197 3.57 -1.81 11.98
CA GLY A 197 4.56 -1.66 13.03
C GLY A 197 4.26 -2.57 14.20
N GLY A 198 5.24 -2.69 15.09
CA GLY A 198 5.14 -3.68 16.17
C GLY A 198 5.12 -5.12 15.62
N GLY A 199 5.23 -6.10 16.51
CA GLY A 199 5.25 -7.52 16.12
C GLY A 199 6.60 -8.05 15.62
N PHE A 200 7.39 -7.21 14.95
CA PHE A 200 8.71 -7.57 14.46
C PHE A 200 9.70 -7.91 15.57
N GLY A 201 10.50 -8.95 15.38
CA GLY A 201 11.56 -9.34 16.34
C GLY A 201 11.03 -9.60 17.76
N GLY A 202 9.79 -10.05 17.91
CA GLY A 202 9.16 -10.33 19.21
C GLY A 202 8.58 -9.10 19.93
N ARG A 203 8.52 -7.94 19.28
CA ARG A 203 7.89 -6.74 19.85
C ARG A 203 6.36 -6.86 19.83
N ARG A 204 5.66 -6.01 20.59
CA ARG A 204 4.19 -6.01 20.66
C ARG A 204 3.58 -5.53 19.34
N SER A 205 2.49 -6.17 18.91
CA SER A 205 1.73 -5.83 17.71
C SER A 205 1.06 -4.46 17.84
N LEU A 206 1.41 -3.51 16.96
CA LEU A 206 0.71 -2.24 16.86
C LEU A 206 -0.74 -2.41 16.36
N PRO A 207 -1.03 -3.25 15.33
CA PRO A 207 -2.41 -3.57 14.95
C PRO A 207 -3.26 -4.03 16.12
N LYS A 208 -2.76 -4.99 16.93
CA LYS A 208 -3.49 -5.45 18.12
C LYS A 208 -3.78 -4.33 19.08
N ASN A 209 -2.76 -3.56 19.47
CA ASN A 209 -2.91 -2.53 20.50
C ASN A 209 -3.87 -1.42 20.05
N VAL A 210 -3.79 -0.99 18.80
CA VAL A 210 -4.69 0.02 18.23
C VAL A 210 -6.12 -0.51 18.14
N ALA A 211 -6.32 -1.73 17.63
CA ALA A 211 -7.64 -2.35 17.54
C ALA A 211 -8.30 -2.53 18.92
N MET A 212 -7.52 -2.98 19.92
CA MET A 212 -7.96 -3.11 21.31
C MET A 212 -8.34 -1.75 21.93
N ALA A 213 -7.55 -0.71 21.69
CA ALA A 213 -7.83 0.62 22.18
C ALA A 213 -9.07 1.25 21.53
N ALA A 214 -9.33 0.91 20.26
CA ALA A 214 -10.52 1.29 19.51
C ALA A 214 -11.76 0.44 19.82
N GLY A 215 -11.60 -0.70 20.51
CA GLY A 215 -12.70 -1.60 20.85
C GLY A 215 -13.27 -2.37 19.66
N VAL A 216 -12.42 -2.71 18.67
CA VAL A 216 -12.80 -3.54 17.52
C VAL A 216 -13.13 -4.95 18.01
N PRO A 217 -14.29 -5.55 17.64
CA PRO A 217 -14.61 -6.93 17.98
C PRO A 217 -13.52 -7.91 17.51
N GLY A 218 -13.16 -8.89 18.36
CA GLY A 218 -12.12 -9.87 18.09
C GLY A 218 -10.68 -9.35 18.16
N ALA A 219 -10.44 -8.09 18.50
CA ALA A 219 -9.09 -7.51 18.58
C ALA A 219 -8.18 -8.23 19.59
N GLU A 220 -8.74 -8.79 20.66
CA GLU A 220 -8.01 -9.53 21.68
C GLU A 220 -7.42 -10.85 21.16
N LEU A 221 -7.99 -11.38 20.08
CA LEU A 221 -7.61 -12.63 19.44
C LEU A 221 -6.43 -12.47 18.47
N ILE A 222 -6.10 -11.24 18.07
CA ILE A 222 -4.91 -10.95 17.26
C ILE A 222 -3.66 -11.47 17.99
N PRO A 223 -2.74 -12.20 17.34
CA PRO A 223 -1.51 -12.65 17.99
C PRO A 223 -0.68 -11.47 18.54
N PRO A 224 -0.05 -11.62 19.73
CA PRO A 224 0.61 -10.51 20.42
C PRO A 224 1.78 -9.91 19.64
N SER A 225 2.35 -10.65 18.70
CA SER A 225 3.45 -10.23 17.83
C SER A 225 3.07 -10.16 16.34
N ALA A 226 1.77 -10.12 16.01
CA ALA A 226 1.32 -10.02 14.61
C ALA A 226 1.71 -8.68 13.97
N GLN A 227 2.18 -8.75 12.72
CA GLN A 227 2.45 -7.58 11.88
C GLN A 227 1.15 -6.92 11.38
N LEU A 228 0.13 -7.73 11.08
CA LEU A 228 -1.15 -7.32 10.49
C LEU A 228 -2.33 -7.83 11.32
N PHE A 229 -3.54 -7.31 11.08
CA PHE A 229 -4.73 -7.65 11.86
C PHE A 229 -5.14 -9.13 11.74
N LEU A 230 -4.99 -9.75 10.56
CA LEU A 230 -5.29 -11.17 10.35
C LEU A 230 -4.21 -12.14 10.88
N GLY A 231 -3.11 -11.62 11.43
CA GLY A 231 -2.11 -12.40 12.15
C GLY A 231 -0.87 -12.76 11.34
N PHE A 232 -0.95 -12.79 10.00
CA PHE A 232 0.16 -13.20 9.15
C PHE A 232 1.03 -12.03 8.64
N THR A 233 2.29 -12.33 8.35
CA THR A 233 3.27 -11.40 7.77
C THR A 233 3.12 -11.31 6.25
N SER A 234 3.01 -10.10 5.71
CA SER A 234 2.79 -9.85 4.26
C SER A 234 4.01 -9.26 3.54
N THR A 235 4.95 -8.62 4.25
CA THR A 235 6.07 -7.90 3.64
C THR A 235 7.33 -8.76 3.44
N GLN A 236 7.13 -10.02 3.07
CA GLN A 236 8.24 -10.93 2.74
C GLN A 236 8.97 -10.43 1.49
N LYS A 237 10.29 -10.27 1.57
CA LYS A 237 11.10 -9.67 0.50
C LYS A 237 10.95 -10.38 -0.84
N ASP A 238 10.92 -11.72 -0.83
CA ASP A 238 10.70 -12.53 -2.03
C ASP A 238 9.33 -12.26 -2.68
N GLY A 239 8.30 -12.00 -1.87
CA GLY A 239 6.94 -11.72 -2.35
C GLY A 239 6.77 -10.31 -2.91
N LEU A 240 7.60 -9.35 -2.48
CA LEU A 240 7.63 -8.00 -3.04
C LEU A 240 8.30 -7.95 -4.42
N GLY A 241 9.16 -8.93 -4.70
CA GLY A 241 9.86 -9.06 -5.98
C GLY A 241 10.98 -8.03 -6.18
N PRO A 242 11.59 -8.01 -7.37
CA PRO A 242 12.63 -7.05 -7.70
C PRO A 242 12.12 -5.62 -7.66
N ARG A 243 12.99 -4.71 -7.21
CA ARG A 243 12.67 -3.31 -6.95
C ARG A 243 11.92 -2.60 -8.08
N LEU A 244 12.37 -2.79 -9.33
CA LEU A 244 11.83 -2.09 -10.50
C LEU A 244 10.78 -2.90 -11.26
N ILE A 245 10.38 -4.08 -10.78
CA ILE A 245 9.48 -4.99 -11.51
C ILE A 245 8.13 -4.35 -11.85
N ALA A 246 7.70 -3.39 -11.03
CA ALA A 246 6.45 -2.67 -11.20
C ALA A 246 6.52 -1.55 -12.25
N ASN A 247 7.71 -1.08 -12.64
CA ASN A 247 7.79 0.00 -13.62
C ASN A 247 7.24 -0.49 -14.98
N HIS A 248 6.53 0.39 -15.66
CA HIS A 248 5.88 0.06 -16.93
C HIS A 248 6.87 -0.47 -17.99
N GLU A 249 8.08 0.08 -18.03
CA GLU A 249 9.12 -0.30 -19.00
C GLU A 249 9.89 -1.58 -18.65
N THR A 250 9.95 -2.01 -17.39
CA THR A 250 10.89 -3.04 -16.93
C THR A 250 10.73 -4.36 -17.68
N LEU A 251 9.49 -4.80 -17.85
CA LEU A 251 9.18 -6.04 -18.58
C LEU A 251 9.11 -5.85 -20.11
N GLY A 252 9.24 -4.62 -20.61
CA GLY A 252 9.09 -4.29 -22.04
C GLY A 252 7.66 -4.48 -22.58
N LEU A 253 6.67 -4.61 -21.70
CA LEU A 253 5.28 -4.95 -22.06
C LEU A 253 4.39 -3.72 -22.26
N VAL A 254 4.81 -2.55 -21.76
CA VAL A 254 4.10 -1.30 -21.91
C VAL A 254 4.87 -0.38 -22.84
N ASP A 255 4.18 0.14 -23.86
CA ASP A 255 4.68 1.25 -24.67
C ASP A 255 4.34 2.56 -23.95
N LEU A 256 5.34 3.38 -23.63
CA LEU A 256 5.15 4.65 -22.92
C LEU A 256 4.77 5.82 -23.84
N GLY A 257 4.58 5.55 -25.13
CA GLY A 257 4.29 6.56 -26.13
C GLY A 257 5.49 7.46 -26.45
N PRO A 258 5.32 8.44 -27.36
CA PRO A 258 6.44 9.13 -28.00
C PRO A 258 7.24 10.03 -27.05
N ARG A 259 6.62 10.51 -25.96
CA ARG A 259 7.26 11.41 -24.98
C ARG A 259 7.67 10.73 -23.69
N HIS A 260 7.34 9.45 -23.50
CA HIS A 260 7.70 8.68 -22.31
C HIS A 260 7.33 9.38 -20.99
N TYR A 261 6.18 10.07 -20.92
CA TYR A 261 5.73 10.81 -19.72
C TYR A 261 5.65 9.95 -18.46
N PHE A 262 5.43 8.64 -18.63
CA PHE A 262 5.24 7.67 -17.55
C PHE A 262 6.48 6.80 -17.28
N ARG A 263 7.66 7.16 -17.84
CA ARG A 263 8.92 6.48 -17.53
C ARG A 263 9.19 6.55 -16.02
N GLN A 264 9.77 5.49 -15.44
CA GLN A 264 9.99 5.32 -13.99
C GLN A 264 8.68 5.33 -13.17
N GLY A 265 7.54 5.30 -13.86
CA GLY A 265 6.21 5.24 -13.27
C GLY A 265 5.68 3.82 -13.23
N THR A 266 4.62 3.64 -12.45
CA THR A 266 3.85 2.41 -12.37
C THR A 266 2.36 2.74 -12.22
N SER A 267 1.52 1.72 -12.17
CA SER A 267 0.10 1.83 -11.86
C SER A 267 -0.11 1.66 -10.35
N MET A 268 -0.67 2.66 -9.68
CA MET A 268 -1.13 2.53 -8.30
C MET A 268 -2.49 1.84 -8.27
N HIS A 269 -2.61 0.74 -7.53
CA HIS A 269 -3.89 0.10 -7.24
C HIS A 269 -4.28 0.40 -5.80
N VAL A 270 -5.47 0.97 -5.60
CA VAL A 270 -6.04 1.29 -4.28
C VAL A 270 -7.32 0.49 -4.10
N SER A 271 -7.41 -0.26 -3.00
CA SER A 271 -8.62 -0.98 -2.59
C SER A 271 -8.90 -0.72 -1.11
N HIS A 272 -10.18 -0.63 -0.76
CA HIS A 272 -10.62 -0.57 0.63
C HIS A 272 -11.18 -1.95 1.01
N ILE A 273 -10.51 -2.63 1.94
CA ILE A 273 -10.87 -3.98 2.36
C ILE A 273 -11.32 -3.93 3.82
N PHE A 274 -12.52 -4.44 4.08
CA PHE A 274 -13.02 -4.65 5.44
C PHE A 274 -12.63 -6.04 5.93
N GLU A 275 -12.04 -6.12 7.11
CA GLU A 275 -11.64 -7.37 7.76
C GLU A 275 -12.48 -7.60 9.02
N ASP A 276 -13.27 -8.68 9.04
CA ASP A 276 -14.01 -9.11 10.22
C ASP A 276 -13.13 -9.99 11.11
N LEU A 277 -12.53 -9.36 12.12
CA LEU A 277 -11.56 -10.03 12.99
C LEU A 277 -12.21 -11.08 13.89
N GLU A 278 -13.39 -10.80 14.42
CA GLU A 278 -14.11 -11.74 15.29
C GLU A 278 -14.46 -13.00 14.50
N ALA A 279 -15.05 -12.86 13.30
CA ALA A 279 -15.34 -13.99 12.44
C ALA A 279 -14.06 -14.74 12.04
N TRP A 280 -13.00 -14.03 11.68
CA TRP A 280 -11.73 -14.64 11.29
C TRP A 280 -11.13 -15.52 12.38
N TYR A 281 -11.08 -15.03 13.63
CA TYR A 281 -10.44 -15.76 14.72
C TYR A 281 -11.36 -16.78 15.42
N LEU A 282 -12.69 -16.62 15.38
CA LEU A 282 -13.62 -17.55 16.02
C LEU A 282 -14.11 -18.67 15.09
N ASN A 283 -14.24 -18.39 13.78
CA ASN A 283 -14.82 -19.37 12.84
C ASN A 283 -13.77 -20.24 12.15
N PHE A 284 -12.50 -19.83 12.16
CA PHE A 284 -11.41 -20.57 11.52
C PHE A 284 -10.38 -20.98 12.57
N ASP A 285 -10.09 -22.28 12.64
CA ASP A 285 -8.91 -22.73 13.37
C ASP A 285 -7.63 -22.23 12.68
N PHE A 286 -6.47 -22.36 13.34
CA PHE A 286 -5.22 -21.88 12.76
C PHE A 286 -4.87 -22.53 11.42
N ARG A 287 -5.13 -23.83 11.26
CA ARG A 287 -4.86 -24.54 10.01
C ARG A 287 -5.75 -24.01 8.89
N GLU A 288 -7.02 -23.73 9.17
CA GLU A 288 -7.95 -23.14 8.21
C GLU A 288 -7.58 -21.70 7.86
N ARG A 289 -7.09 -20.91 8.83
CA ARG A 289 -6.54 -19.58 8.57
C ARG A 289 -5.31 -19.64 7.65
N VAL A 290 -4.39 -20.57 7.90
CA VAL A 290 -3.23 -20.82 7.02
C VAL A 290 -3.69 -21.24 5.62
N ALA A 291 -4.64 -22.17 5.53
CA ALA A 291 -5.19 -22.65 4.27
C ALA A 291 -5.83 -21.51 3.44
N THR A 292 -6.54 -20.62 4.11
CA THR A 292 -7.23 -19.48 3.50
C THR A 292 -6.25 -18.38 3.08
N ALA A 293 -5.28 -18.02 3.92
CA ALA A 293 -4.31 -16.97 3.63
C ALA A 293 -3.27 -17.36 2.57
N PHE A 294 -2.91 -18.64 2.51
CA PHE A 294 -1.80 -19.10 1.66
C PHE A 294 -2.28 -20.04 0.56
N ARG A 295 -2.48 -21.32 0.90
CA ARG A 295 -3.00 -22.36 0.02
C ARG A 295 -3.62 -23.51 0.82
N PRO A 296 -4.68 -24.18 0.33
CA PRO A 296 -5.37 -25.23 1.07
C PRO A 296 -4.49 -26.42 1.48
N THR A 297 -3.55 -26.82 0.62
CA THR A 297 -2.65 -27.95 0.85
C THR A 297 -1.29 -27.52 1.38
N GLN A 298 -1.24 -26.39 2.10
CA GLN A 298 0.00 -25.95 2.76
C GLN A 298 0.52 -27.08 3.67
N PRO A 299 1.83 -27.40 3.60
CA PRO A 299 2.46 -28.30 4.58
C PRO A 299 2.16 -27.85 6.01
N GLU A 300 2.20 -28.79 6.94
CA GLU A 300 1.89 -28.49 8.34
C GLU A 300 2.73 -27.31 8.86
N VAL A 301 2.02 -26.25 9.25
CA VAL A 301 2.60 -25.05 9.84
C VAL A 301 2.34 -25.14 11.34
N SER A 302 3.39 -24.95 12.15
CA SER A 302 3.25 -24.97 13.60
C SER A 302 2.27 -23.88 14.08
N GLU A 303 1.43 -24.23 15.04
CA GLU A 303 0.46 -23.32 15.66
C GLU A 303 1.10 -21.99 16.06
N GLY A 304 0.45 -20.88 15.69
CA GLY A 304 0.92 -19.53 16.03
C GLY A 304 2.05 -19.00 15.15
N THR A 305 2.49 -19.73 14.11
CA THR A 305 3.43 -19.19 13.11
C THR A 305 2.78 -18.03 12.37
N LEU A 306 3.46 -16.87 12.36
CA LEU A 306 2.97 -15.64 11.73
C LEU A 306 3.62 -15.41 10.36
N THR A 307 4.89 -15.75 10.22
CA THR A 307 5.63 -15.68 8.95
C THR A 307 5.73 -17.05 8.33
N VAL A 308 4.84 -17.35 7.39
CA VAL A 308 4.84 -18.61 6.63
C VAL A 308 5.68 -18.40 5.35
N PRO A 309 6.77 -19.17 5.13
CA PRO A 309 7.63 -18.97 3.96
C PRO A 309 6.89 -19.11 2.62
N GLN A 310 7.04 -18.11 1.75
CA GLN A 310 6.46 -18.06 0.40
C GLN A 310 7.53 -17.84 -0.69
N GLY A 311 8.77 -18.30 -0.44
CA GLY A 311 9.89 -18.10 -1.36
C GLY A 311 9.75 -18.88 -2.69
N PRO A 312 10.68 -18.67 -3.65
CA PRO A 312 10.55 -19.15 -5.03
C PRO A 312 10.34 -20.67 -5.21
N LYS A 313 10.81 -21.48 -4.25
CA LYS A 313 10.63 -22.94 -4.27
C LYS A 313 9.18 -23.38 -4.00
N GLY A 314 8.33 -22.48 -3.53
CA GLY A 314 6.96 -22.75 -3.12
C GLY A 314 5.88 -22.14 -4.03
N ILE A 315 6.25 -21.61 -5.20
CA ILE A 315 5.31 -20.93 -6.10
C ILE A 315 4.28 -21.92 -6.66
N ASP A 316 3.00 -21.56 -6.56
CA ASP A 316 1.90 -22.33 -7.13
C ASP A 316 1.75 -22.10 -8.64
N THR A 317 1.13 -23.07 -9.33
CA THR A 317 0.84 -22.99 -10.77
C THR A 317 -0.66 -22.94 -11.00
N VAL A 318 -1.10 -22.35 -12.12
CA VAL A 318 -2.54 -22.32 -12.49
C VAL A 318 -3.15 -23.72 -12.45
N ARG A 319 -2.46 -24.72 -13.04
CA ARG A 319 -2.89 -26.12 -12.99
C ARG A 319 -2.90 -26.71 -11.57
N GLY A 320 -2.00 -26.26 -10.70
CA GLY A 320 -1.97 -26.63 -9.28
C GLY A 320 -3.22 -26.17 -8.57
N ILE A 321 -3.53 -24.87 -8.69
CA ILE A 321 -4.72 -24.26 -8.08
C ILE A 321 -6.00 -24.89 -8.61
N GLU A 322 -6.10 -25.15 -9.92
CA GLU A 322 -7.28 -25.84 -10.49
C GLU A 322 -7.48 -27.25 -9.90
N ARG A 323 -6.39 -28.00 -9.69
CA ARG A 323 -6.46 -29.32 -9.05
C ARG A 323 -6.86 -29.21 -7.59
N GLU A 324 -6.27 -28.27 -6.85
CA GLU A 324 -6.58 -28.03 -5.44
C GLU A 324 -8.03 -27.60 -5.25
N PHE A 325 -8.53 -26.67 -6.08
CA PHE A 325 -9.91 -26.25 -6.05
C PHE A 325 -10.87 -27.42 -6.33
N LYS A 326 -10.56 -28.28 -7.31
CA LYS A 326 -11.36 -29.49 -7.57
C LYS A 326 -11.36 -30.48 -6.39
N ALA A 327 -10.26 -30.56 -5.66
CA ALA A 327 -10.12 -31.50 -4.54
C ALA A 327 -10.70 -30.95 -3.22
N GLN A 328 -10.59 -29.65 -2.96
CA GLN A 328 -10.87 -29.02 -1.67
C GLN A 328 -12.03 -28.02 -1.71
N GLY A 329 -12.46 -27.59 -2.91
CA GLY A 329 -13.47 -26.54 -3.08
C GLY A 329 -13.02 -25.16 -2.60
N ARG A 330 -11.72 -24.95 -2.39
CA ARG A 330 -11.12 -23.74 -1.80
C ARG A 330 -9.93 -23.28 -2.63
N ILE A 331 -9.66 -21.97 -2.60
CA ILE A 331 -8.45 -21.34 -3.14
C ILE A 331 -7.87 -20.45 -2.05
N GLY A 332 -6.55 -20.54 -1.82
CA GLY A 332 -5.87 -19.69 -0.85
C GLY A 332 -5.43 -18.37 -1.49
N HIS A 333 -5.43 -17.30 -0.69
CA HIS A 333 -5.16 -15.95 -1.17
C HIS A 333 -3.77 -15.81 -1.84
N SER A 334 -2.70 -16.28 -1.20
CA SER A 334 -1.34 -16.19 -1.77
C SER A 334 -1.23 -16.96 -3.09
N SER A 335 -1.74 -18.19 -3.16
CA SER A 335 -1.70 -19.01 -4.39
C SER A 335 -2.40 -18.31 -5.57
N ALA A 336 -3.56 -17.69 -5.32
CA ALA A 336 -4.30 -16.95 -6.33
C ALA A 336 -3.49 -15.75 -6.89
N ILE A 337 -2.79 -15.02 -6.01
CA ILE A 337 -1.96 -13.89 -6.42
C ILE A 337 -0.73 -14.34 -7.20
N GLN A 338 -0.04 -15.39 -6.75
CA GLN A 338 1.18 -15.89 -7.42
C GLN A 338 0.93 -16.24 -8.90
N THR A 339 -0.27 -16.73 -9.22
CA THR A 339 -0.66 -17.10 -10.58
C THR A 339 -1.35 -15.98 -11.36
N SER A 340 -1.54 -14.80 -10.76
CA SER A 340 -2.12 -13.64 -11.43
C SER A 340 -1.17 -12.97 -12.44
N THR A 341 0.12 -13.32 -12.40
CA THR A 341 1.09 -12.85 -13.38
C THR A 341 0.69 -13.25 -14.79
N ARG A 342 0.80 -12.31 -15.72
CA ARG A 342 0.56 -12.56 -17.14
C ARG A 342 1.78 -13.14 -17.87
N LEU A 343 2.92 -13.29 -17.17
CA LEU A 343 4.12 -13.89 -17.73
C LEU A 343 3.93 -15.39 -17.90
N GLN A 344 4.29 -15.92 -19.07
CA GLN A 344 4.09 -17.35 -19.42
C GLN A 344 5.28 -18.24 -19.01
N ARG A 345 6.39 -17.62 -18.61
CA ARG A 345 7.65 -18.23 -18.19
C ARG A 345 8.46 -17.19 -17.42
N ASP A 346 9.52 -17.63 -16.76
CA ASP A 346 10.52 -16.75 -16.16
C ASP A 346 11.01 -15.73 -17.20
N HIS A 347 11.12 -14.48 -16.75
CA HIS A 347 11.52 -13.36 -17.57
C HIS A 347 12.61 -12.60 -16.83
N VAL A 348 13.71 -12.34 -17.53
CA VAL A 348 14.76 -11.44 -17.05
C VAL A 348 14.55 -10.11 -17.77
N ALA A 349 14.30 -9.06 -17.00
CA ALA A 349 14.10 -7.72 -17.50
C ALA A 349 15.39 -7.16 -18.12
N ALA A 350 15.26 -6.04 -18.84
CA ALA A 350 16.40 -5.42 -19.53
C ALA A 350 17.51 -4.93 -18.56
N ASP A 351 17.17 -4.71 -17.30
CA ASP A 351 18.09 -4.34 -16.21
C ASP A 351 18.73 -5.55 -15.51
N GLY A 352 18.39 -6.77 -15.94
CA GLY A 352 18.91 -8.03 -15.38
C GLY A 352 18.11 -8.58 -14.20
N THR A 353 16.98 -7.96 -13.84
CA THR A 353 16.12 -8.41 -12.73
C THR A 353 15.07 -9.45 -13.11
#